data_AF-A0A401WVD0-F1
#
_entry.id   AF-A0A401WVD0-F1
#
_cell.length_a   1.000
_cell.length_b   1.000
_cell.length_c   1.000
_cell.angle_alpha   90.00
_cell.angle_beta   90.00
_cell.angle_gamma   90.00
#
_symmetry.space_group_name_H-M   'P 1'
#
loop_
_entity.id
_entity.type
_entity.pdbx_description
1 polymer ?
#
loop_
_entity_poly.entity_id
_entity_poly.type
_entity_poly.pdbx_seq_one_letter_code
_entity_poly.pdbx_strand_id
1 'polypeptide(L)'
;MKKTVLALLAALTGGVGFSGAAHAAADGAQLYATHCAMCHQSSGDGVPGQFPPLKGRIDKIAASPEGKTYVAHVLLNGLAGSLKAAGGSYMGYMPSMASMSDEEIAALLTYVSSLSGAASTPTFSADDIKKERATPLQPGVVLEEREKLNAAHPLP
;
A
#
# COMPACT_ATOMS: atom_id res chain seq x y z
N MET A 1 -31.99 -71.01 -18.12
CA MET A 1 -32.37 -69.89 -17.24
C MET A 1 -31.14 -69.02 -16.99
N LYS A 2 -31.30 -67.68 -17.02
CA LYS A 2 -30.30 -66.58 -16.88
C LYS A 2 -29.69 -66.12 -18.22
N LYS A 3 -30.44 -65.38 -19.05
CA LYS A 3 -30.63 -63.90 -19.09
C LYS A 3 -29.35 -63.11 -19.45
N THR A 4 -29.29 -62.76 -20.74
CA THR A 4 -28.56 -61.65 -21.38
C THR A 4 -28.79 -60.32 -20.67
N VAL A 5 -27.76 -59.49 -20.47
CA VAL A 5 -27.86 -58.02 -20.56
C VAL A 5 -26.53 -57.44 -21.06
N LEU A 6 -26.62 -56.84 -22.24
CA LEU A 6 -25.69 -55.89 -22.83
C LEU A 6 -26.08 -54.48 -22.32
N ALA A 7 -25.17 -53.70 -21.76
CA ALA A 7 -25.37 -52.26 -21.48
C ALA A 7 -24.00 -51.56 -21.51
N LEU A 8 -23.67 -50.90 -22.62
CA LEU A 8 -23.87 -49.46 -22.91
C LEU A 8 -22.82 -48.56 -22.25
N LEU A 9 -21.98 -47.99 -23.13
CA LEU A 9 -21.07 -46.88 -22.89
C LEU A 9 -21.77 -45.72 -22.17
N ALA A 10 -21.11 -45.19 -21.16
CA ALA A 10 -21.25 -43.78 -20.77
C ALA A 10 -19.84 -43.20 -20.62
N ALA A 11 -19.42 -42.46 -21.64
CA ALA A 11 -18.23 -41.61 -21.58
C ALA A 11 -18.53 -40.45 -20.62
N LEU A 12 -17.96 -40.49 -19.42
CA LEU A 12 -17.88 -39.31 -18.57
C LEU A 12 -16.73 -38.43 -19.06
N THR A 13 -17.06 -37.44 -19.88
CA THR A 13 -16.24 -36.24 -20.07
C THR A 13 -16.17 -35.51 -18.73
N GLY A 14 -15.17 -35.84 -17.92
CA GLY A 14 -14.81 -35.08 -16.73
C GLY A 14 -14.33 -33.70 -17.18
N GLY A 15 -15.20 -32.70 -17.05
CA GLY A 15 -14.84 -31.30 -17.21
C GLY A 15 -13.75 -30.95 -16.21
N VAL A 16 -12.53 -30.73 -16.72
CA VAL A 16 -11.46 -30.10 -15.95
C VAL A 16 -11.90 -28.65 -15.75
N GLY A 17 -12.57 -28.39 -14.63
CA GLY A 17 -12.80 -27.03 -14.16
C GLY A 17 -11.44 -26.41 -13.88
N PHE A 18 -11.01 -25.49 -14.74
CA PHE A 18 -9.89 -24.62 -14.46
C PHE A 18 -10.33 -23.71 -13.32
N SER A 19 -10.07 -24.13 -12.07
CA SER A 19 -10.14 -23.24 -10.92
C SER A 19 -9.09 -22.16 -11.17
N GLY A 20 -9.53 -21.01 -11.68
CA GLY A 20 -8.71 -19.81 -11.67
C GLY A 20 -8.24 -19.61 -10.25
N ALA A 21 -6.93 -19.65 -10.03
CA ALA A 21 -6.35 -19.30 -8.75
C ALA A 21 -6.78 -17.87 -8.45
N ALA A 22 -7.72 -17.70 -7.52
CA ALA A 22 -7.96 -16.40 -6.93
C ALA A 22 -6.61 -15.95 -6.37
N HIS A 23 -6.01 -14.93 -6.98
CA HIS A 23 -4.80 -14.33 -6.48
C HIS A 23 -5.11 -13.88 -5.06
N ALA A 24 -4.46 -14.50 -4.06
CA ALA A 24 -4.69 -14.14 -2.67
C ALA A 24 -4.41 -12.63 -2.51
N ALA A 25 -5.33 -11.91 -1.85
CA ALA A 25 -5.15 -10.49 -1.61
C ALA A 25 -3.81 -10.25 -0.87
N ALA A 26 -3.07 -9.23 -1.28
CA ALA A 26 -1.80 -8.89 -0.63
C ALA A 26 -2.02 -8.56 0.85
N ASP A 27 -1.16 -9.11 1.73
CA ASP A 27 -1.21 -8.86 3.17
C ASP A 27 -0.41 -7.59 3.52
N GLY A 28 -1.10 -6.46 3.63
CA GLY A 28 -0.48 -5.18 3.98
C GLY A 28 0.27 -5.18 5.31
N ALA A 29 -0.16 -5.98 6.30
CA ALA A 29 0.52 -6.07 7.59
C ALA A 29 1.86 -6.81 7.46
N GLN A 30 1.88 -7.91 6.71
CA GLN A 30 3.11 -8.64 6.43
C GLN A 30 4.09 -7.81 5.60
N LEU A 31 3.60 -7.07 4.59
CA LEU A 31 4.42 -6.16 3.79
C LEU A 31 5.02 -5.06 4.68
N TYR A 32 4.25 -4.49 5.59
CA TYR A 32 4.74 -3.48 6.53
C TYR A 32 5.85 -4.02 7.43
N ALA A 33 5.64 -5.21 8.02
CA ALA A 33 6.63 -5.86 8.86
C ALA A 33 7.95 -6.12 8.11
N THR A 34 7.87 -6.44 6.82
CA THR A 34 9.02 -6.75 5.97
C THR A 34 9.77 -5.50 5.51
N HIS A 35 9.04 -4.45 5.09
CA HIS A 35 9.63 -3.33 4.36
C HIS A 35 9.70 -2.02 5.15
N CYS A 36 8.82 -1.82 6.13
CA CYS A 36 8.65 -0.52 6.78
C CYS A 36 9.10 -0.52 8.25
N ALA A 37 8.85 -1.62 8.96
CA ALA A 37 9.02 -1.70 10.41
C ALA A 37 10.47 -1.49 10.87
N MET A 38 11.47 -1.80 10.03
CA MET A 38 12.88 -1.58 10.38
C MET A 38 13.22 -0.11 10.63
N CYS A 39 12.53 0.81 9.95
CA CYS A 39 12.74 2.26 10.10
C CYS A 39 11.62 2.90 10.90
N HIS A 40 10.37 2.64 10.52
CA HIS A 40 9.19 3.27 11.13
C HIS A 40 8.71 2.60 12.41
N GLN A 41 9.42 1.57 12.89
CA GLN A 41 9.05 0.71 14.02
C GLN A 41 7.80 -0.14 13.75
N SER A 42 7.64 -1.25 14.47
CA SER A 42 6.50 -2.15 14.27
C SER A 42 5.14 -1.49 14.54
N SER A 43 5.11 -0.50 15.43
CA SER A 43 3.91 0.28 15.77
C SER A 43 3.69 1.50 14.87
N GLY A 44 4.63 1.86 14.00
CA GLY A 44 4.58 3.09 13.21
C GLY A 44 4.91 4.36 13.97
N ASP A 45 5.46 4.27 15.18
CA ASP A 45 5.85 5.43 15.99
C ASP A 45 7.14 6.12 15.50
N GLY A 46 7.89 5.45 14.61
CA GLY A 46 9.17 5.96 14.12
C GLY A 46 10.23 6.08 15.21
N VAL A 47 11.26 6.88 14.93
CA VAL A 47 12.34 7.22 15.86
C VAL A 47 12.53 8.73 15.81
N PRO A 48 12.23 9.48 16.89
CA PRO A 48 12.34 10.94 16.89
C PRO A 48 13.69 11.44 16.36
N GLY A 49 13.65 12.36 15.40
CA GLY A 49 14.83 12.95 14.75
C GLY A 49 15.49 12.07 13.69
N GLN A 50 15.11 10.79 13.55
CA GLN A 50 15.71 9.86 12.59
C GLN A 50 14.71 9.31 11.56
N PHE A 51 13.56 8.79 12.02
CA PHE A 51 12.52 8.23 11.16
C PHE A 51 11.14 8.78 11.59
N PRO A 52 10.38 9.44 10.69
CA PRO A 52 9.14 10.08 11.07
C PRO A 52 8.06 9.07 11.47
N PRO A 53 7.17 9.43 12.42
CA PRO A 53 6.01 8.60 12.76
C PRO A 53 5.03 8.54 11.58
N LEU A 54 4.47 7.35 11.38
CA LEU A 54 3.37 7.08 10.44
C LEU A 54 2.03 7.01 11.17
N LYS A 55 2.03 6.41 12.37
CA LYS A 55 0.84 6.19 13.19
C LYS A 55 0.15 7.51 13.53
N GLY A 56 -1.16 7.56 13.30
CA GLY A 56 -1.99 8.74 13.58
C GLY A 56 -1.67 9.96 12.71
N ARG A 57 -0.91 9.77 11.62
CA ARG A 57 -0.57 10.81 10.63
C ARG A 57 -1.01 10.43 9.23
N ILE A 58 -0.67 9.22 8.75
CA ILE A 58 -0.95 8.85 7.36
C ILE A 58 -2.45 8.80 7.07
N ASP A 59 -3.27 8.34 8.01
CA ASP A 59 -4.74 8.38 7.92
C ASP A 59 -5.28 9.79 7.74
N LYS A 60 -4.69 10.78 8.42
CA LYS A 60 -5.09 12.19 8.32
C LYS A 60 -4.60 12.82 7.03
N ILE A 61 -3.37 12.52 6.61
CA ILE A 61 -2.82 13.02 5.34
C ILE A 61 -3.63 12.46 4.18
N ALA A 62 -3.90 11.16 4.17
CA ALA A 62 -4.65 10.49 3.11
C ALA A 62 -6.17 10.74 3.14
N ALA A 63 -6.66 11.60 4.03
CA ALA A 63 -8.08 11.94 4.12
C ALA A 63 -8.56 12.86 2.97
N SER A 64 -7.64 13.56 2.29
CA SER A 64 -7.95 14.33 1.06
C SER A 64 -7.48 13.58 -0.20
N PRO A 65 -8.07 13.86 -1.38
CA PRO A 65 -7.60 13.29 -2.64
C PRO A 65 -6.11 13.58 -2.91
N GLU A 66 -5.67 14.82 -2.69
CA GLU A 66 -4.29 15.26 -2.91
C GLU A 66 -3.33 14.58 -1.93
N GLY A 67 -3.74 14.42 -0.68
CA GLY A 67 -2.94 13.72 0.32
C GLY A 67 -2.85 12.22 0.06
N LYS A 68 -3.93 11.61 -0.48
CA LYS A 68 -3.93 10.22 -0.94
C LYS A 68 -2.98 10.01 -2.11
N THR A 69 -2.97 10.92 -3.09
CA THR A 69 -1.99 10.94 -4.19
C THR A 69 -0.56 11.09 -3.65
N TYR A 70 -0.31 12.05 -2.76
CA TYR A 70 1.01 12.28 -2.18
C TYR A 70 1.59 11.03 -1.49
N VAL A 71 0.82 10.33 -0.65
CA VAL A 71 1.35 9.14 0.04
C VAL A 71 1.61 7.97 -0.92
N ALA A 72 0.85 7.88 -2.03
CA ALA A 72 1.15 6.94 -3.11
C ALA A 72 2.48 7.30 -3.80
N HIS A 73 2.70 8.59 -4.10
CA HIS A 73 3.96 9.06 -4.67
C HIS A 73 5.17 8.80 -3.76
N VAL A 74 5.03 8.92 -2.45
CA VAL A 74 6.10 8.59 -1.50
C VAL A 74 6.54 7.13 -1.64
N LEU A 75 5.61 6.18 -1.72
CA LEU A 75 5.98 4.76 -1.89
C LEU A 75 6.51 4.49 -3.31
N LEU A 76 5.89 5.05 -4.34
CA LEU A 76 6.29 4.81 -5.72
C LEU A 76 7.65 5.44 -6.06
N ASN A 77 7.99 6.57 -5.49
CA ASN A 77 9.15 7.36 -5.93
C ASN A 77 10.20 7.57 -4.84
N GLY A 78 9.88 7.22 -3.59
CA GLY A 78 10.68 7.58 -2.43
C GLY A 78 10.52 9.05 -2.06
N LEU A 79 11.23 9.46 -1.01
CA LEU A 79 11.20 10.83 -0.50
C LEU A 79 12.60 11.20 0.01
N ALA A 80 13.12 12.35 -0.41
CA ALA A 80 14.46 12.79 -0.01
C ALA A 80 14.43 14.23 0.49
N GLY A 81 15.21 14.51 1.52
CA GLY A 81 15.48 15.88 1.99
C GLY A 81 14.95 16.16 3.39
N SER A 82 14.64 17.43 3.62
CA SER A 82 14.28 17.99 4.91
C SER A 82 12.77 18.08 5.06
N LEU A 83 12.20 17.50 6.13
CA LEU A 83 10.78 17.67 6.43
C LEU A 83 10.51 17.77 7.93
N LYS A 84 9.34 18.34 8.27
CA LYS A 84 8.81 18.38 9.64
C LYS A 84 7.64 17.43 9.81
N ALA A 85 7.64 16.59 10.84
CA ALA A 85 6.52 15.69 11.14
C ALA A 85 6.32 15.55 12.65
N ALA A 86 5.08 15.68 13.14
CA ALA A 86 4.77 15.64 14.57
C ALA A 86 5.68 16.54 15.43
N GLY A 87 5.95 17.77 14.95
CA GLY A 87 6.84 18.73 15.61
C GLY A 87 8.35 18.42 15.53
N GLY A 88 8.74 17.23 15.05
CA GLY A 88 10.14 16.86 14.82
C GLY A 88 10.66 17.28 13.44
N SER A 89 11.99 17.34 13.30
CA SER A 89 12.68 17.62 12.04
C SER A 89 13.42 16.36 11.58
N TYR A 90 13.30 16.01 10.29
CA TYR A 90 13.85 14.77 9.72
C TYR A 90 14.59 15.07 8.43
N MET A 91 15.86 14.68 8.38
CA MET A 91 16.71 14.78 7.19
C MET A 91 17.06 13.36 6.76
N GLY A 92 16.69 12.98 5.54
CA GLY A 92 17.03 11.63 5.09
C GLY A 92 16.52 11.27 3.71
N TYR A 93 16.55 9.97 3.45
CA TYR A 93 16.09 9.36 2.22
C TYR A 93 15.25 8.13 2.56
N MET A 94 13.99 8.13 2.09
CA MET A 94 13.12 6.96 2.04
C MET A 94 13.21 6.36 0.63
N PRO A 95 13.67 5.11 0.47
CA PRO A 95 13.74 4.45 -0.83
C PRO A 95 12.35 4.25 -1.48
N SER A 96 12.35 4.21 -2.82
CA SER A 96 11.18 3.81 -3.60
C SER A 96 10.88 2.32 -3.42
N MET A 97 9.59 1.99 -3.37
CA MET A 97 9.01 0.66 -3.36
C MET A 97 8.35 0.31 -4.71
N ALA A 98 8.68 1.01 -5.80
CA ALA A 98 8.07 0.79 -7.12
C ALA A 98 8.28 -0.62 -7.69
N SER A 99 9.18 -1.43 -7.13
CA SER A 99 9.30 -2.85 -7.52
C SER A 99 8.10 -3.71 -7.07
N MET A 100 7.33 -3.24 -6.09
CA MET A 100 6.11 -3.90 -5.63
C MET A 100 4.96 -3.67 -6.62
N SER A 101 4.01 -4.62 -6.68
CA SER A 101 2.80 -4.50 -7.49
C SER A 101 1.88 -3.39 -6.99
N ASP A 102 0.91 -2.99 -7.82
CA ASP A 102 -0.09 -1.98 -7.43
C ASP A 102 -0.97 -2.47 -6.27
N GLU A 103 -1.30 -3.76 -6.26
CA GLU A 103 -2.05 -4.42 -5.19
C GLU A 103 -1.27 -4.43 -3.88
N GLU A 104 0.02 -4.73 -3.93
CA GLU A 104 0.90 -4.74 -2.75
C GLU A 104 1.04 -3.35 -2.13
N ILE A 105 1.28 -2.32 -2.95
CA ILE A 105 1.37 -0.93 -2.47
C ILE A 105 0.02 -0.46 -1.91
N ALA A 106 -1.08 -0.78 -2.58
CA ALA A 106 -2.42 -0.43 -2.11
C ALA A 106 -2.74 -1.09 -0.75
N ALA A 107 -2.44 -2.38 -0.60
CA ALA A 107 -2.61 -3.10 0.65
C ALA A 107 -1.72 -2.52 1.76
N LEU A 108 -0.46 -2.22 1.45
CA LEU A 108 0.48 -1.62 2.38
C LEU A 108 0.01 -0.23 2.87
N LEU A 109 -0.40 0.67 1.98
CA LEU A 109 -0.90 2.00 2.36
C LEU A 109 -2.19 1.94 3.16
N THR A 110 -3.07 1.01 2.83
CA THR A 110 -4.30 0.76 3.60
C THR A 110 -3.95 0.30 5.01
N TYR A 111 -3.00 -0.63 5.16
CA TYR A 111 -2.53 -1.05 6.48
C TYR A 111 -1.85 0.09 7.26
N VAL A 112 -0.97 0.86 6.62
CA VAL A 112 -0.30 2.01 7.26
C VAL A 112 -1.32 3.04 7.75
N SER A 113 -2.38 3.28 6.98
CA SER A 113 -3.47 4.17 7.40
C SER A 113 -4.23 3.61 8.61
N SER A 114 -4.39 2.30 8.69
CA SER A 114 -5.04 1.63 9.83
C SER A 114 -4.26 1.71 11.16
N LEU A 115 -2.95 2.01 11.12
CA LEU A 115 -2.09 2.05 12.32
C LEU A 115 -2.55 3.09 13.36
N SER A 116 -3.35 4.08 12.98
CA SER A 116 -3.95 5.03 13.93
C SER A 116 -4.93 4.37 14.91
N GLY A 117 -5.48 3.20 14.56
CA GLY A 117 -6.52 2.54 15.33
C GLY A 117 -7.89 3.23 15.23
N ALA A 118 -8.06 4.17 14.30
CA ALA A 118 -9.35 4.81 14.06
C ALA A 118 -10.37 3.78 13.49
N ALA A 119 -11.64 3.96 13.83
CA ALA A 119 -12.71 3.05 13.40
C ALA A 119 -12.94 3.07 11.87
N SER A 120 -12.56 4.16 11.21
CA SER A 120 -12.57 4.30 9.76
C SER A 120 -11.29 4.98 9.32
N THR A 121 -10.60 4.39 8.36
CA THR A 121 -9.34 4.90 7.80
C THR A 121 -9.38 4.87 6.28
N PRO A 122 -8.69 5.79 5.59
CA PRO A 122 -8.57 5.75 4.14
C PRO A 122 -8.09 4.39 3.63
N THR A 123 -8.67 3.95 2.51
CA THR A 123 -8.26 2.75 1.79
C THR A 123 -7.70 3.12 0.43
N PHE A 124 -6.83 2.27 -0.10
CA PHE A 124 -6.20 2.42 -1.40
C PHE A 124 -6.58 1.24 -2.28
N SER A 125 -6.84 1.51 -3.55
CA SER A 125 -7.07 0.50 -4.57
C SER A 125 -5.84 0.35 -5.47
N ALA A 126 -5.70 -0.79 -6.12
CA ALA A 126 -4.66 -0.97 -7.14
C ALA A 126 -4.77 0.07 -8.27
N ASP A 127 -5.99 0.46 -8.65
CA ASP A 127 -6.22 1.49 -9.67
C ASP A 127 -5.73 2.88 -9.23
N ASP A 128 -5.87 3.23 -7.95
CA ASP A 128 -5.28 4.47 -7.40
C ASP A 128 -3.76 4.46 -7.61
N ILE A 129 -3.10 3.35 -7.26
CA ILE A 129 -1.64 3.23 -7.36
C ILE A 129 -1.19 3.21 -8.82
N LYS A 130 -1.87 2.43 -9.66
CA LYS A 130 -1.59 2.32 -11.09
C LYS A 130 -1.65 3.67 -11.79
N LYS A 131 -2.66 4.48 -11.45
CA LYS A 131 -2.82 5.84 -11.98
C LYS A 131 -1.60 6.70 -11.65
N GLU A 132 -1.19 6.73 -10.38
CA GLU A 132 -0.06 7.58 -9.96
C GLU A 132 1.29 7.01 -10.45
N ARG A 133 1.43 5.69 -10.58
CA ARG A 133 2.63 5.04 -11.14
C ARG A 133 2.91 5.42 -12.59
N ALA A 134 1.88 5.76 -13.36
CA ALA A 134 2.04 6.17 -14.76
C ALA A 134 2.87 7.45 -14.93
N THR A 135 3.10 8.22 -13.86
CA THR A 135 3.90 9.45 -13.88
C THR A 135 5.01 9.40 -12.82
N PRO A 136 6.17 8.78 -13.11
CA PRO A 136 7.28 8.71 -12.18
C PRO A 136 7.80 10.10 -11.80
N LEU A 137 8.13 10.29 -10.53
CA LEU A 137 8.65 11.53 -9.96
C LEU A 137 10.05 11.33 -9.39
N GLN A 138 10.82 12.42 -9.33
CA GLN A 138 12.06 12.42 -8.56
C GLN A 138 11.76 12.62 -7.07
N PRO A 139 12.50 12.00 -6.13
CA PRO A 139 12.24 12.13 -4.69
C PRO A 139 12.16 13.58 -4.17
N GLY A 140 12.93 14.50 -4.78
CA GLY A 140 12.86 15.93 -4.44
C GLY A 140 11.56 16.60 -4.88
N VAL A 141 10.95 16.15 -5.98
CA VAL A 141 9.64 16.64 -6.44
C VAL A 141 8.52 16.19 -5.51
N VAL A 142 8.63 14.98 -4.95
CA VAL A 142 7.71 14.49 -3.92
C VAL A 142 7.80 15.34 -2.65
N LEU A 143 9.01 15.84 -2.31
CA LEU A 143 9.15 16.80 -1.21
C LEU A 143 8.49 18.16 -1.53
N GLU A 144 8.63 18.68 -2.75
CA GLU A 144 7.92 19.89 -3.15
C GLU A 144 6.39 19.73 -3.12
N GLU A 145 5.88 18.56 -3.55
CA GLU A 145 4.48 18.19 -3.43
C GLU A 145 4.02 18.20 -1.97
N ARG A 146 4.80 17.62 -1.07
CA ARG A 146 4.54 17.65 0.37
C ARG A 146 4.39 19.07 0.89
N GLU A 147 5.29 19.98 0.52
CA GLU A 147 5.27 21.35 1.02
C GLU A 147 4.06 22.13 0.47
N LYS A 148 3.68 21.90 -0.80
CA LYS A 148 2.43 22.44 -1.36
C LYS A 148 1.21 21.90 -0.62
N LEU A 149 1.18 20.58 -0.37
CA LEU A 149 0.10 19.95 0.38
C LEU A 149 0.00 20.54 1.79
N ASN A 150 1.12 20.72 2.48
CA ASN A 150 1.17 21.32 3.81
C ASN A 150 0.72 22.79 3.85
N ALA A 151 1.02 23.56 2.80
CA ALA A 151 0.55 24.93 2.68
C ALA A 151 -0.99 25.02 2.49
N ALA A 152 -1.58 24.07 1.76
CA ALA A 152 -3.03 24.00 1.54
C ALA A 152 -3.77 23.35 2.72
N HIS A 153 -3.18 22.31 3.30
CA HIS A 153 -3.72 21.47 4.36
C HIS A 153 -2.60 21.17 5.37
N PRO A 154 -2.46 21.97 6.43
CA PRO A 154 -1.39 21.78 7.42
C PRO A 154 -1.32 20.32 7.89
N LEU A 155 -0.18 19.69 7.63
CA LEU A 155 0.04 18.28 7.93
C LEU A 155 0.31 18.10 9.44
N PRO A 156 -0.16 16.99 10.04
CA PRO A 156 0.00 16.73 11.47
C PRO A 156 1.45 16.47 11.90
#